data_AF-X6P4N5-F1
#
_entry.id   AF-X6P4N5-F1
#
_cell.length_a   1.000
_cell.length_b   1.000
_cell.length_c   1.000
_cell.angle_alpha   90.00
_cell.angle_beta   90.00
_cell.angle_gamma   90.00
#
_symmetry.space_group_name_H-M   'P 1'
#
loop_
_entity.id
_entity.type
_entity.pdbx_description
1 polymer ?
#
loop_
_entity_poly.entity_id
_entity_poly.type
_entity_poly.pdbx_seq_one_letter_code
_entity_poly.pdbx_strand_id
1 'polypeptide(L)'
;MILHFHPSMRRSSGIKSCDPSWISPYKHEREILFLRSYVYSTVDDRLIKELCGWNAKIEFEDEYTQMILLTWAMYDKYIQQCLQVSVIWSHAIDLNLIFVLLLDTQRDIGTVSKMLEAFKEWRLRDNTEQKYKAIMNLFSERRCCNHSVNLFYIFAFNGNIEQAVERAAALTVNGFPFAKTRSFG
;
A
#
# COMPACT_ATOMS: atom_id res chain seq x y z
N MET A 1 12.56 26.12 2.84
CA MET A 1 12.35 24.66 2.63
C MET A 1 10.88 24.42 2.34
N ILE A 2 10.57 23.67 1.30
CA ILE A 2 9.20 23.29 0.92
C ILE A 2 9.11 21.77 1.02
N LEU A 3 8.21 21.28 1.88
CA LEU A 3 7.92 19.86 2.01
C LEU A 3 6.70 19.51 1.17
N HIS A 4 6.79 18.46 0.36
CA HIS A 4 5.64 17.88 -0.31
C HIS A 4 5.67 16.36 -0.23
N PHE A 5 4.51 15.75 -0.45
CA PHE A 5 4.31 14.32 -0.26
C PHE A 5 3.87 13.67 -1.55
N HIS A 6 4.31 12.44 -1.77
CA HIS A 6 3.78 11.64 -2.86
C HIS A 6 2.26 11.47 -2.69
N PRO A 7 1.42 11.53 -3.75
CA PRO A 7 -0.05 11.49 -3.61
C PRO A 7 -0.61 10.26 -2.89
N SER A 8 0.11 9.14 -2.93
CA SER A 8 -0.23 7.95 -2.15
C SER A 8 -0.20 8.19 -0.65
N MET A 9 0.48 9.25 -0.21
CA MET A 9 0.62 9.61 1.20
C MET A 9 -0.62 10.28 1.79
N ARG A 10 -1.58 10.70 0.95
CA ARG A 10 -2.81 11.34 1.43
C ARG A 10 -3.86 10.35 1.95
N ARG A 11 -3.76 9.06 1.57
CA ARG A 11 -4.86 8.08 1.76
C ARG A 11 -4.50 6.85 2.56
N SER A 12 -3.21 6.56 2.76
CA SER A 12 -2.82 5.39 3.52
C SER A 12 -2.89 5.67 5.02
N SER A 13 -3.73 4.93 5.75
CA SER A 13 -3.87 5.08 7.22
C SER A 13 -2.73 4.43 8.01
N GLY A 14 -1.86 3.64 7.36
CA GLY A 14 -0.61 3.15 7.92
C GLY A 14 0.51 4.20 7.95
N ILE A 15 0.31 5.35 7.31
CA ILE A 15 1.21 6.49 7.39
C ILE A 15 1.09 7.11 8.78
N LYS A 16 2.11 6.85 9.60
CA LYS A 16 2.22 7.41 10.94
C LYS A 16 2.62 8.87 10.89
N SER A 17 2.52 9.50 12.05
CA SER A 17 3.13 10.79 12.30
C SER A 17 4.57 10.85 11.84
N CYS A 18 4.83 11.84 11.00
CA CYS A 18 6.14 12.23 10.54
C CYS A 18 6.57 13.42 11.39
N ASP A 19 7.63 13.24 12.16
CA ASP A 19 8.37 14.34 12.74
C ASP A 19 9.53 14.66 11.78
N PRO A 20 9.49 15.75 11.00
CA PRO A 20 10.55 16.16 10.09
C PRO A 20 11.65 16.95 10.82
N SER A 21 11.68 17.01 12.15
CA SER A 21 12.71 17.75 12.90
C SER A 21 14.14 17.30 12.58
N TRP A 22 14.31 16.08 12.05
CA TRP A 22 15.62 15.56 11.62
C TRP A 22 16.12 16.15 10.29
N ILE A 23 15.24 16.72 9.47
CA ILE A 23 15.59 17.46 8.24
C ILE A 23 15.39 18.98 8.37
N SER A 24 14.69 19.44 9.42
CA SER A 24 14.41 20.87 9.61
C SER A 24 15.67 21.63 10.05
N PRO A 25 15.99 22.78 9.43
CA PRO A 25 17.04 23.67 9.92
C PRO A 25 16.63 24.38 11.23
N TYR A 26 15.32 24.45 11.53
CA TYR A 26 14.77 25.11 12.72
C TYR A 26 14.54 24.09 13.84
N LYS A 27 15.55 23.90 14.70
CA LYS A 27 15.52 22.89 15.78
C LYS A 27 14.53 23.19 16.92
N HIS A 28 13.97 24.39 16.96
CA HIS A 28 13.06 24.84 18.03
C HIS A 28 11.59 24.76 17.65
N GLU A 29 11.28 24.53 16.38
CA GLU A 29 9.91 24.38 15.88
C GLU A 29 9.67 22.90 15.57
N ARG A 30 8.82 22.25 16.38
CA ARG A 30 8.38 20.88 16.11
C ARG A 30 7.06 20.91 15.36
N GLU A 31 7.11 20.61 14.08
CA GLU A 31 5.90 20.38 13.27
C GLU A 31 5.65 18.89 13.13
N ILE A 32 4.53 18.37 13.66
CA ILE A 32 4.17 16.97 13.40
C ILE A 32 3.27 16.92 12.16
N LEU A 33 3.78 16.31 11.09
CA LEU A 33 3.04 16.09 9.85
C LEU A 33 2.26 14.76 9.98
N PHE A 34 0.95 14.80 9.68
CA PHE A 34 0.00 13.69 9.83
C PHE A 34 -0.14 13.17 11.27
N LEU A 35 -1.12 13.64 12.06
CA LEU A 35 -1.36 13.08 13.39
C LEU A 35 -2.17 11.77 13.29
N ARG A 36 -1.48 10.63 13.13
CA ARG A 36 -2.10 9.29 13.05
C ARG A 36 -1.36 8.33 13.99
N SER A 37 -2.00 7.99 15.11
CA SER A 37 -1.52 6.96 16.03
C SER A 37 -2.25 5.63 15.78
N TYR A 38 -1.51 4.54 15.87
CA TYR A 38 -2.07 3.19 15.96
C TYR A 38 -1.19 2.43 16.93
N VAL A 39 -1.80 1.83 17.95
CA VAL A 39 -1.11 0.96 18.90
C VAL A 39 -1.18 -0.45 18.32
N TYR A 40 -0.03 -0.98 17.87
CA TYR A 40 0.10 -2.39 17.51
C TYR A 40 0.57 -3.13 18.75
N SER A 41 -0.32 -3.86 19.43
CA SER A 41 0.04 -4.62 20.63
C SER A 41 0.68 -6.00 20.33
N THR A 42 0.83 -6.38 19.05
CA THR A 42 1.21 -7.74 18.64
C THR A 42 2.25 -7.83 17.49
N VAL A 43 2.85 -6.72 17.05
CA VAL A 43 3.79 -6.72 15.90
C VAL A 43 5.22 -6.48 16.40
N ASP A 44 6.20 -7.21 15.83
CA ASP A 44 7.64 -7.02 16.06
C ASP A 44 8.05 -5.53 15.88
N ASP A 45 8.73 -4.97 16.89
CA ASP A 45 9.22 -3.59 16.92
C ASP A 45 10.04 -3.20 15.68
N ARG A 46 10.75 -4.16 15.07
CA ARG A 46 11.50 -3.93 13.83
C ARG A 46 10.56 -3.66 12.65
N LEU A 47 9.48 -4.42 12.55
CA LEU A 47 8.47 -4.27 11.51
C LEU A 47 7.67 -2.98 11.73
N ILE A 48 7.42 -2.60 13.00
CA ILE A 48 6.83 -1.30 13.35
C ILE A 48 7.74 -0.15 12.89
N LYS A 49 9.05 -0.18 13.18
CA LYS A 49 9.98 0.87 12.70
C LYS A 49 9.99 1.01 11.18
N GLU A 50 9.94 -0.10 10.44
CA GLU A 50 9.86 -0.04 8.97
C GLU A 50 8.49 0.48 8.48
N LEU A 51 7.39 0.05 9.09
CA LEU A 51 6.02 0.52 8.79
C LEU A 51 5.78 1.99 9.16
N CYS A 52 6.54 2.54 10.10
CA CYS A 52 6.39 3.93 10.57
C CYS A 52 7.44 4.88 9.97
N GLY A 53 8.41 4.34 9.21
CA GLY A 53 9.55 5.08 8.70
C GLY A 53 9.20 6.03 7.57
N TRP A 54 9.97 7.11 7.47
CA TRP A 54 9.90 8.11 6.41
C TRP A 54 11.27 8.29 5.78
N ASN A 55 11.27 8.45 4.46
CA ASN A 55 12.44 8.86 3.70
C ASN A 55 12.22 10.29 3.21
N ALA A 56 13.33 11.03 3.08
CA ALA A 56 13.37 12.35 2.50
C ALA A 56 14.33 12.35 1.31
N LYS A 57 13.89 12.91 0.20
CA LYS A 57 14.71 13.08 -1.00
C LYS A 57 14.63 14.54 -1.45
N ILE A 58 15.79 15.15 -1.67
CA ILE A 58 15.86 16.47 -2.31
C ILE A 58 15.50 16.28 -3.79
N GLU A 59 14.42 16.93 -4.23
CA GLU A 59 14.02 16.94 -5.64
C GLU A 59 14.59 18.15 -6.37
N PHE A 60 14.72 19.27 -5.67
CA PHE A 60 15.21 20.52 -6.22
C PHE A 60 15.87 21.35 -5.13
N GLU A 61 16.95 22.05 -5.48
CA GLU A 61 17.66 22.96 -4.59
C GLU A 61 18.27 24.11 -5.38
N ASP A 62 18.01 25.34 -4.93
CA ASP A 62 18.66 26.57 -5.37
C ASP A 62 19.17 27.37 -4.15
N GLU A 63 19.70 28.58 -4.38
CA GLU A 63 20.27 29.43 -3.34
C GLU A 63 19.29 29.80 -2.21
N TYR A 64 17.98 29.80 -2.47
CA TYR A 64 16.95 30.26 -1.54
C TYR A 64 15.94 29.17 -1.15
N THR A 65 15.84 28.09 -1.93
CA THR A 65 14.77 27.10 -1.84
C THR A 65 15.29 25.68 -1.99
N GLN A 66 14.91 24.82 -1.05
CA GLN A 66 15.05 23.38 -1.14
C GLN A 66 13.66 22.74 -1.13
N MET A 67 13.38 21.88 -2.10
CA MET A 67 12.17 21.07 -2.20
C MET A 67 12.51 19.63 -1.84
N ILE A 68 11.83 19.12 -0.81
CA ILE A 68 12.03 17.76 -0.31
C ILE A 68 10.75 16.97 -0.51
N LEU A 69 10.87 15.86 -1.23
CA LEU A 69 9.85 14.83 -1.31
C LEU A 69 9.96 13.92 -0.09
N LEU A 70 8.86 13.81 0.65
CA LEU A 70 8.70 12.84 1.72
C LEU A 70 7.94 11.60 1.21
N THR A 71 8.50 10.43 1.46
CA THR A 71 7.95 9.13 1.09
C THR A 71 7.90 8.19 2.30
N TRP A 72 6.89 7.33 2.33
CA TRP A 72 6.80 6.25 3.30
C TRP A 72 7.89 5.20 3.04
N ALA A 73 8.64 4.78 4.06
CA ALA A 73 9.79 3.88 3.88
C ALA A 73 9.40 2.54 3.22
N MET A 74 8.23 2.00 3.53
CA MET A 74 7.71 0.79 2.88
C MET A 74 7.32 1.02 1.43
N TYR A 75 6.90 2.22 1.04
CA TYR A 75 6.67 2.50 -0.36
C TYR A 75 7.98 2.37 -1.15
N ASP A 76 9.04 3.04 -0.69
CA ASP A 76 10.34 3.02 -1.38
C ASP A 76 10.99 1.64 -1.39
N LYS A 77 10.81 0.86 -0.31
CA LYS A 77 11.35 -0.50 -0.22
C LYS A 77 10.74 -1.46 -1.25
N TYR A 78 9.50 -1.24 -1.68
CA TYR A 78 8.75 -2.19 -2.52
C TYR A 78 8.44 -1.67 -3.93
N ILE A 79 8.52 -0.36 -4.17
CA ILE A 79 8.10 0.28 -5.44
C ILE A 79 8.76 -0.35 -6.67
N GLN A 80 10.08 -0.57 -6.65
CA GLN A 80 10.81 -1.10 -7.81
C GLN A 80 10.38 -2.52 -8.17
N GLN A 81 10.13 -3.38 -7.18
CA GLN A 81 9.65 -4.74 -7.43
C GLN A 81 8.19 -4.75 -7.86
N CYS A 82 7.36 -3.84 -7.32
CA CYS A 82 5.99 -3.69 -7.80
C CYS A 82 5.96 -3.35 -9.29
N LEU A 83 6.80 -2.41 -9.72
CA LEU A 83 6.93 -2.03 -11.12
C LEU A 83 7.48 -3.16 -11.98
N GLN A 84 8.51 -3.89 -11.51
CA GLN A 84 9.06 -5.03 -12.23
C GLN A 84 8.01 -6.12 -12.47
N VAL A 85 7.28 -6.54 -11.44
CA VAL A 85 6.20 -7.54 -11.58
C VAL A 85 5.10 -6.98 -12.47
N SER A 86 4.76 -5.69 -12.34
CA SER A 86 3.79 -5.06 -13.23
C SER A 86 4.21 -5.16 -14.69
N VAL A 87 5.48 -4.98 -15.04
CA VAL A 87 5.98 -5.11 -16.41
C VAL A 87 5.93 -6.55 -16.90
N ILE A 88 6.33 -7.52 -16.07
CA ILE A 88 6.25 -8.97 -16.40
C ILE A 88 4.82 -9.36 -16.79
N TRP A 89 3.83 -8.76 -16.13
CA TRP A 89 2.42 -9.01 -16.36
C TRP A 89 1.76 -8.00 -17.31
N SER A 90 2.54 -7.26 -18.12
CA SER A 90 2.05 -6.28 -19.09
C SER A 90 1.07 -5.26 -18.51
N HIS A 91 1.30 -4.84 -17.26
CA HIS A 91 0.47 -3.93 -16.46
C HIS A 91 -0.98 -4.42 -16.22
N ALA A 92 -1.26 -5.71 -16.42
CA ALA A 92 -2.60 -6.28 -16.27
C ALA A 92 -3.03 -6.48 -14.80
N ILE A 93 -2.09 -6.40 -13.85
CA ILE A 93 -2.33 -6.63 -12.43
C ILE A 93 -2.32 -5.30 -11.67
N ASP A 94 -3.27 -5.12 -10.76
CA ASP A 94 -3.33 -3.94 -9.89
C ASP A 94 -2.06 -3.84 -9.02
N LEU A 95 -1.41 -2.68 -9.02
CA LEU A 95 -0.16 -2.46 -8.29
C LEU A 95 -0.32 -2.66 -6.78
N ASN A 96 -1.50 -2.42 -6.20
CA ASN A 96 -1.72 -2.68 -4.77
C ASN A 96 -1.84 -4.17 -4.48
N LEU A 97 -2.39 -4.95 -5.41
CA LEU A 97 -2.37 -6.41 -5.30
C LEU A 97 -0.93 -6.93 -5.32
N ILE A 98 -0.11 -6.44 -6.26
CA ILE A 98 1.32 -6.79 -6.32
C ILE A 98 2.04 -6.41 -5.02
N PHE A 99 1.79 -5.20 -4.50
CA PHE A 99 2.36 -4.73 -3.25
C PHE A 99 2.01 -5.63 -2.07
N VAL A 100 0.73 -6.00 -1.94
CA VAL A 100 0.25 -6.91 -0.87
C VAL A 100 0.92 -8.28 -0.99
N LEU A 101 1.02 -8.82 -2.20
CA LEU A 101 1.70 -10.09 -2.41
C LEU A 101 3.17 -10.02 -2.02
N LEU A 102 3.89 -8.98 -2.44
CA LEU A 102 5.29 -8.79 -2.05
C LEU A 102 5.45 -8.62 -0.53
N LEU A 103 4.48 -8.01 0.15
CA LEU A 103 4.46 -7.90 1.59
C LEU A 103 4.30 -9.28 2.24
N ASP A 104 3.30 -10.05 1.82
CA ASP A 104 2.99 -11.38 2.37
C ASP A 104 4.09 -12.42 2.05
N THR A 105 4.80 -12.30 0.91
CA THR A 105 5.87 -13.23 0.49
C THR A 105 7.29 -12.77 0.84
N GLN A 106 7.44 -11.70 1.62
CA GLN A 106 8.75 -11.12 1.96
C GLN A 106 9.61 -10.81 0.72
N ARG A 107 8.98 -10.29 -0.35
CA ARG A 107 9.61 -9.82 -1.59
C ARG A 107 10.13 -10.92 -2.52
N ASP A 108 9.73 -12.19 -2.33
CA ASP A 108 10.06 -13.24 -3.28
C ASP A 108 9.19 -13.17 -4.54
N ILE A 109 9.77 -12.66 -5.63
CA ILE A 109 9.11 -12.52 -6.94
C ILE A 109 8.70 -13.89 -7.50
N GLY A 110 9.46 -14.95 -7.25
CA GLY A 110 9.14 -16.30 -7.73
C GLY A 110 7.81 -16.80 -7.15
N THR A 111 7.62 -16.64 -5.84
CA THR A 111 6.35 -16.95 -5.17
C THR A 111 5.23 -16.02 -5.61
N VAL A 112 5.48 -14.71 -5.77
CA VAL A 112 4.45 -13.75 -6.26
C VAL A 112 3.94 -14.17 -7.64
N SER A 113 4.83 -14.51 -8.57
CA SER A 113 4.44 -14.94 -9.92
C SER A 113 3.56 -16.19 -9.88
N LYS A 114 3.94 -17.22 -9.11
CA LYS A 114 3.13 -18.45 -8.95
C LYS A 114 1.76 -18.16 -8.36
N MET A 115 1.67 -17.28 -7.36
CA MET A 115 0.39 -16.88 -6.77
C MET A 115 -0.50 -16.13 -7.77
N LEU A 116 0.08 -15.23 -8.57
CA LEU A 116 -0.65 -14.51 -9.61
C LEU A 116 -1.14 -15.43 -10.74
N GLU A 117 -0.34 -16.44 -11.12
CA GLU A 117 -0.76 -17.47 -12.08
C GLU A 117 -1.96 -18.26 -11.57
N ALA A 118 -1.85 -18.83 -10.35
CA ALA A 118 -2.95 -19.58 -9.74
C ALA A 118 -4.21 -18.71 -9.55
N PHE A 119 -4.04 -17.43 -9.17
CA PHE A 119 -5.14 -16.50 -9.03
C PHE A 119 -5.80 -16.18 -10.37
N LYS A 120 -5.01 -16.01 -11.45
CA LYS A 120 -5.54 -15.79 -12.81
C LYS A 120 -6.35 -16.99 -13.27
N GLU A 121 -5.85 -18.21 -13.09
CA GLU A 121 -6.58 -19.44 -13.41
C GLU A 121 -7.88 -19.56 -12.61
N TRP A 122 -7.84 -19.27 -11.31
CA TRP A 122 -9.02 -19.27 -10.47
C TRP A 122 -10.07 -18.26 -10.94
N ARG A 123 -9.66 -17.05 -11.35
CA ARG A 123 -10.56 -16.02 -11.88
C ARG A 123 -11.26 -16.42 -13.18
N LEU A 124 -10.66 -17.30 -13.97
CA LEU A 124 -11.23 -17.81 -15.23
C LEU A 124 -12.32 -18.85 -15.00
N ARG A 125 -12.51 -19.35 -13.76
CA ARG A 125 -13.60 -20.27 -13.44
C ARG A 125 -14.96 -19.58 -13.53
N ASP A 126 -15.95 -20.29 -14.03
CA ASP A 126 -17.31 -19.78 -14.20
C ASP A 126 -17.88 -19.21 -12.89
N ASN A 127 -18.61 -18.10 -13.04
CA ASN A 127 -19.36 -17.41 -12.00
C ASN A 127 -18.54 -16.72 -10.89
N THR A 128 -17.22 -16.67 -10.97
CA THR A 128 -16.38 -16.01 -9.95
C THR A 128 -16.72 -14.52 -9.79
N GLU A 129 -16.87 -13.80 -10.90
CA GLU A 129 -17.20 -12.36 -10.86
C GLU A 129 -18.63 -12.11 -10.35
N GLN A 130 -19.58 -12.96 -10.72
CA GLN A 130 -20.96 -12.86 -10.25
C GLN A 130 -21.06 -13.12 -8.74
N LYS A 131 -20.37 -14.16 -8.26
CA LYS A 131 -20.27 -14.45 -6.82
C LYS A 131 -19.67 -13.27 -6.07
N TYR A 132 -18.63 -12.64 -6.60
CA TYR A 132 -18.03 -11.45 -5.99
C TYR A 132 -19.00 -10.27 -5.93
N LYS A 133 -19.73 -9.98 -7.02
CA LYS A 133 -20.74 -8.91 -7.05
C LYS A 133 -21.80 -9.07 -5.95
N ALA A 134 -22.19 -10.30 -5.64
CA ALA A 134 -23.17 -10.58 -4.58
C ALA A 134 -22.66 -10.26 -3.17
N ILE A 135 -21.35 -10.29 -2.92
CA ILE A 135 -20.74 -10.11 -1.59
C ILE A 135 -19.91 -8.84 -1.45
N MET A 136 -19.73 -8.07 -2.52
CA MET A 136 -18.91 -6.85 -2.57
C MET A 136 -19.30 -5.80 -1.53
N ASN A 137 -20.58 -5.75 -1.13
CA ASN A 137 -21.04 -4.82 -0.10
C ASN A 137 -20.40 -5.09 1.27
N LEU A 138 -20.13 -6.35 1.62
CA LEU A 138 -19.46 -6.71 2.88
C LEU A 138 -18.05 -6.11 2.97
N PHE A 139 -17.33 -6.09 1.85
CA PHE A 139 -16.03 -5.43 1.76
C PHE A 139 -16.17 -3.91 1.87
N SER A 140 -17.18 -3.35 1.21
CA SER A 140 -17.44 -1.90 1.20
C SER A 140 -17.80 -1.37 2.58
N GLU A 141 -18.58 -2.11 3.37
CA GLU A 141 -18.91 -1.79 4.77
C GLU A 141 -17.65 -1.72 5.66
N ARG A 142 -16.64 -2.53 5.36
CA ARG A 142 -15.32 -2.49 6.00
C ARG A 142 -14.35 -1.51 5.34
N ARG A 143 -14.83 -0.67 4.41
CA ARG A 143 -14.08 0.34 3.63
C ARG A 143 -13.04 -0.26 2.68
N CYS A 144 -13.10 -1.55 2.40
CA CYS A 144 -12.19 -2.26 1.50
C CYS A 144 -12.57 -2.00 0.03
N CYS A 145 -12.10 -0.88 -0.52
CA CYS A 145 -12.49 -0.43 -1.87
C CYS A 145 -11.63 -0.99 -3.02
N ASN A 146 -10.55 -1.74 -2.74
CA ASN A 146 -9.73 -2.34 -3.79
C ASN A 146 -10.25 -3.73 -4.17
N HIS A 147 -11.04 -3.80 -5.24
CA HIS A 147 -11.66 -5.05 -5.70
C HIS A 147 -10.65 -6.15 -6.07
N SER A 148 -9.49 -5.80 -6.63
CA SER A 148 -8.46 -6.77 -6.99
C SER A 148 -7.89 -7.46 -5.76
N VAL A 149 -7.62 -6.70 -4.70
CA VAL A 149 -7.16 -7.22 -3.40
C VAL A 149 -8.26 -8.04 -2.73
N ASN A 150 -9.51 -7.57 -2.76
CA ASN A 150 -10.65 -8.28 -2.18
C ASN A 150 -10.85 -9.67 -2.84
N LEU A 151 -10.84 -9.72 -4.17
CA LEU A 151 -10.93 -10.95 -4.95
C LEU A 151 -9.78 -11.90 -4.64
N PHE A 152 -8.56 -11.37 -4.52
CA PHE A 152 -7.41 -12.18 -4.16
C PHE A 152 -7.57 -12.82 -2.78
N TYR A 153 -8.07 -12.10 -1.77
CA TYR A 153 -8.28 -12.70 -0.46
C TYR A 153 -9.39 -13.75 -0.44
N ILE A 154 -10.44 -13.59 -1.24
CA ILE A 154 -11.44 -14.67 -1.42
C ILE A 154 -10.76 -15.92 -1.97
N PHE A 155 -9.88 -15.78 -2.96
CA PHE A 155 -9.09 -16.89 -3.50
C PHE A 155 -8.16 -17.50 -2.43
N ALA A 156 -7.36 -16.68 -1.75
CA ALA A 156 -6.36 -17.12 -0.78
C ALA A 156 -6.98 -17.89 0.41
N PHE A 157 -8.19 -17.52 0.82
CA PHE A 157 -8.93 -18.19 1.89
C PHE A 157 -9.93 -19.22 1.39
N ASN A 158 -9.76 -19.76 0.17
CA ASN A 158 -10.60 -20.81 -0.41
C ASN A 158 -12.11 -20.49 -0.39
N GLY A 159 -12.47 -19.22 -0.55
CA GLY A 159 -13.86 -18.76 -0.51
C GLY A 159 -14.42 -18.46 0.87
N ASN A 160 -13.62 -18.55 1.94
CA ASN A 160 -14.04 -18.09 3.26
C ASN A 160 -14.13 -16.56 3.29
N ILE A 161 -15.35 -16.04 3.18
CA ILE A 161 -15.62 -14.61 3.03
C ILE A 161 -15.28 -13.82 4.29
N GLU A 162 -15.52 -14.38 5.48
CA GLU A 162 -15.24 -13.70 6.74
C GLU A 162 -13.74 -13.41 6.90
N GLN A 163 -12.90 -14.43 6.73
CA GLN A 163 -11.44 -14.28 6.79
C GLN A 163 -10.91 -13.36 5.69
N ALA A 164 -11.49 -13.46 4.48
CA ALA A 164 -11.10 -12.60 3.38
C ALA A 164 -11.42 -11.11 3.65
N VAL A 165 -12.60 -10.82 4.18
CA VAL A 165 -13.02 -9.47 4.57
C VAL A 165 -12.16 -8.95 5.71
N GLU A 166 -11.92 -9.75 6.74
CA GLU A 166 -11.07 -9.38 7.88
C GLU A 166 -9.65 -9.02 7.44
N ARG A 167 -9.02 -9.88 6.63
CA ARG A 167 -7.67 -9.64 6.13
C ARG A 167 -7.60 -8.42 5.21
N ALA A 168 -8.57 -8.25 4.32
CA ALA A 168 -8.66 -7.07 3.46
C ALA A 168 -8.87 -5.77 4.27
N ALA A 169 -9.65 -5.84 5.35
CA ALA A 169 -9.89 -4.70 6.24
C ALA A 169 -8.63 -4.30 7.00
N ALA A 170 -7.90 -5.27 7.56
CA ALA A 170 -6.63 -5.03 8.24
C ALA A 170 -5.61 -4.33 7.32
N LEU A 171 -5.54 -4.72 6.05
CA LEU A 171 -4.66 -4.07 5.07
C LEU A 171 -5.19 -2.71 4.60
N THR A 172 -6.49 -2.55 4.48
CA THR A 172 -7.09 -1.26 4.15
C THR A 172 -6.83 -0.23 5.25
N VAL A 173 -6.85 -0.67 6.52
CA VAL A 173 -6.39 0.13 7.67
C VAL A 173 -4.91 0.49 7.56
N ASN A 174 -4.07 -0.40 7.04
CA ASN A 174 -2.68 -0.05 6.71
C ASN A 174 -2.56 0.87 5.50
N GLY A 175 -3.56 0.91 4.64
CA GLY A 175 -3.62 1.78 3.48
C GLY A 175 -2.79 1.28 2.30
N PHE A 176 -3.17 1.74 1.11
CA PHE A 176 -2.58 1.28 -0.13
C PHE A 176 -1.65 2.33 -0.76
N PRO A 177 -0.44 1.95 -1.20
CA PRO A 177 0.54 2.88 -1.76
C PRO A 177 0.26 3.34 -3.18
N PHE A 178 -0.65 2.70 -3.92
CA PHE A 178 -0.96 3.09 -5.29
C PHE A 178 -2.40 3.59 -5.39
N ALA A 179 -2.55 4.88 -5.67
CA ALA A 179 -3.83 5.42 -6.08
C ALA A 179 -4.02 5.16 -7.58
N LYS A 180 -5.25 4.83 -8.01
CA LYS A 180 -5.60 5.02 -9.42
C LYS A 180 -5.42 6.50 -9.73
N THR A 181 -4.49 6.82 -10.62
CA THR A 181 -4.49 8.11 -11.30
C THR A 181 -5.85 8.26 -11.96
N ARG A 182 -6.62 9.28 -11.57
CA ARG A 182 -7.69 9.75 -12.45
C ARG A 182 -6.97 10.22 -13.70
N SER A 183 -7.05 9.46 -14.80
CA SER A 183 -6.80 10.03 -16.11
C SER A 183 -7.81 11.16 -16.27
N PHE A 184 -7.34 12.40 -16.21
CA PHE A 184 -8.10 13.50 -16.76
C PHE A 184 -8.12 13.25 -18.28
N GLY A 185 -9.29 12.81 -18.76
CA GLY A 185 -9.64 12.91 -20.17
C GLY A 185 -10.06 14.34 -20.50
#